data_AF-A0A270B6E8-F1
#
_entry.id   AF-A0A270B6E8-F1
#
_cell.length_a   1.000
_cell.length_b   1.000
_cell.length_c   1.000
_cell.angle_alpha   90.00
_cell.angle_beta   90.00
_cell.angle_gamma   90.00
#
_symmetry.space_group_name_H-M   'P 1'
#
loop_
_entity.id
_entity.type
_entity.pdbx_description
1 polymer ?
#
loop_
_entity_poly.entity_id
_entity_poly.type
_entity_poly.pdbx_seq_one_letter_code
_entity_poly.pdbx_strand_id
1 'polypeptide(L)'
;MSHPVSRPHVSIGTMVSTCLYNRGRGYVFNIHGEQRPETVRAWSQGMVSSGGRAEFDIVFDSGHISRRLPECILHGVQWTIFDPDAGFADADHIKKLLDHAEQIRLESEKQAQEKARIFAQEVEALKTSSEYVDLEQGTESGGVLAAKNIRKLIKKHFPATRFSVRKAHWGSLIVKWENGPETSEVEEWTSRFIDKEFDLQSDCHRYVSTPWTEVFGSVGYISLYGP
;
A
#
# COMPACT_ATOMS: atom_id res chain seq x y z
N MET A 1 -14.27 39.35 7.54
CA MET A 1 -14.68 39.61 6.14
C MET A 1 -13.56 39.10 5.25
N SER A 2 -13.79 38.01 4.53
CA SER A 2 -12.80 37.41 3.63
C SER A 2 -12.71 38.27 2.38
N HIS A 3 -11.56 38.86 2.08
CA HIS A 3 -11.35 39.53 0.80
C HIS A 3 -11.57 38.54 -0.35
N PRO A 4 -12.22 38.94 -1.46
CA PRO A 4 -12.30 38.10 -2.64
C PRO A 4 -10.88 37.93 -3.18
N VAL A 5 -10.29 36.76 -2.93
CA VAL A 5 -9.05 36.35 -3.57
C VAL A 5 -9.40 36.10 -5.03
N SER A 6 -8.92 36.98 -5.93
CA SER A 6 -9.00 36.74 -7.37
C SER A 6 -8.27 35.43 -7.65
N ARG A 7 -9.00 34.45 -8.19
CA ARG A 7 -8.44 33.13 -8.49
C ARG A 7 -8.13 33.06 -9.99
N PRO A 8 -6.91 32.65 -10.36
CA PRO A 8 -6.50 32.68 -11.76
C PRO A 8 -7.28 31.66 -12.57
N HIS A 9 -7.62 32.00 -13.81
CA HIS A 9 -8.01 31.01 -14.80
C HIS A 9 -6.80 30.16 -15.19
N VAL A 10 -7.04 28.87 -15.41
CA VAL A 10 -6.03 27.87 -15.74
C VAL A 10 -6.17 27.51 -17.22
N SER A 11 -5.05 27.31 -17.92
CA SER A 11 -5.03 26.83 -19.30
C SER A 11 -4.24 25.52 -19.39
N ILE A 12 -4.41 24.79 -20.51
CA ILE A 12 -3.56 23.65 -20.83
C ILE A 12 -2.12 24.16 -20.91
N GLY A 13 -1.18 23.50 -20.23
CA GLY A 13 0.21 23.92 -20.08
C GLY A 13 0.51 24.65 -18.78
N THR A 14 -0.50 25.11 -18.03
CA THR A 14 -0.31 25.76 -16.73
C THR A 14 0.41 24.82 -15.76
N MET A 15 1.52 25.30 -15.20
CA MET A 15 2.26 24.61 -14.15
C MET A 15 1.52 24.72 -12.82
N VAL A 16 1.45 23.60 -12.12
CA VAL A 16 0.85 23.47 -10.80
C VAL A 16 1.76 22.64 -9.89
N SER A 17 1.61 22.78 -8.57
CA SER A 17 2.24 21.86 -7.63
C SER A 17 1.33 21.56 -6.45
N THR A 18 1.57 20.42 -5.81
CA THR A 18 0.90 20.06 -4.56
C THR A 18 1.88 19.40 -3.58
N CYS A 19 1.70 19.70 -2.29
CA CYS A 19 2.38 19.00 -1.21
C CYS A 19 1.77 17.63 -0.89
N LEU A 20 0.62 17.30 -1.49
CA LEU A 20 -0.04 16.02 -1.29
C LEU A 20 0.69 14.89 -2.00
N TYR A 21 0.76 13.73 -1.33
CA TYR A 21 1.25 12.46 -1.89
C TYR A 21 2.62 12.54 -2.57
N ASN A 22 3.47 13.50 -2.16
CA ASN A 22 4.77 13.77 -2.75
C ASN A 22 4.74 13.94 -4.29
N ARG A 23 3.62 14.44 -4.85
CA ARG A 23 3.47 14.54 -6.32
C ARG A 23 4.40 15.58 -6.93
N GLY A 24 4.67 16.66 -6.20
CA GLY A 24 5.56 17.73 -6.65
C GLY A 24 4.92 18.60 -7.72
N ARG A 25 5.70 18.93 -8.76
CA ARG A 25 5.29 19.78 -9.89
C ARG A 25 4.60 18.96 -10.97
N GLY A 26 3.64 19.58 -11.65
CA GLY A 26 2.93 19.00 -12.78
C GLY A 26 2.30 20.06 -13.66
N TYR A 27 1.67 19.61 -14.74
CA TYR A 27 1.13 20.46 -15.79
C TYR A 27 -0.26 20.00 -16.19
N VAL A 28 -1.15 20.95 -16.36
CA VAL A 28 -2.53 20.71 -16.82
C VAL A 28 -2.48 20.31 -18.29
N PHE A 29 -2.97 19.13 -18.65
CA PHE A 29 -3.02 18.67 -20.04
C PHE A 29 -4.43 18.56 -20.59
N ASN A 30 -5.45 18.64 -19.73
CA ASN A 30 -6.85 18.65 -20.15
C ASN A 30 -7.72 19.40 -19.15
N ILE A 31 -8.77 20.07 -19.65
CA ILE A 31 -9.75 20.81 -18.85
C ILE A 31 -11.15 20.38 -19.31
N HIS A 32 -11.95 19.91 -18.35
CA HIS A 32 -13.31 19.47 -18.58
C HIS A 32 -14.28 20.51 -18.04
N GLY A 33 -15.27 20.91 -18.82
CA GLY A 33 -16.28 21.88 -18.40
C GLY A 33 -15.83 23.34 -18.53
N GLU A 34 -16.57 24.23 -17.89
CA GLU A 34 -16.35 25.69 -17.94
C GLU A 34 -15.86 26.14 -16.56
N GLN A 35 -14.70 26.78 -16.51
CA GLN A 35 -14.11 27.27 -15.26
C GLN A 35 -14.96 28.36 -14.63
N ARG A 36 -15.18 28.26 -13.32
CA ARG A 36 -15.87 29.26 -12.50
C ARG A 36 -15.17 29.44 -11.15
N PRO A 37 -13.87 29.82 -11.15
CA PRO A 37 -13.04 29.85 -9.95
C PRO A 37 -13.56 30.86 -8.89
N GLU A 38 -14.29 31.89 -9.33
CA GLU A 38 -14.97 32.87 -8.49
C GLU A 38 -16.10 32.26 -7.64
N THR A 39 -16.64 31.10 -8.04
CA THR A 39 -17.68 30.39 -7.28
C THR A 39 -17.12 29.47 -6.21
N VAL A 40 -15.82 29.16 -6.24
CA VAL A 40 -15.19 28.30 -5.25
C VAL A 40 -15.27 28.95 -3.86
N ARG A 41 -15.57 28.17 -2.84
CA ARG A 41 -15.69 28.59 -1.44
C ARG A 41 -14.92 27.60 -0.58
N ALA A 42 -14.08 28.13 0.31
CA ALA A 42 -13.33 27.34 1.27
C ALA A 42 -13.81 27.65 2.68
N TRP A 43 -13.98 26.62 3.49
CA TRP A 43 -14.42 26.69 4.88
C TRP A 43 -13.40 25.97 5.78
N SER A 44 -13.53 26.12 7.10
CA SER A 44 -12.66 25.43 8.07
C SER A 44 -11.16 25.61 7.78
N GLN A 45 -10.74 26.86 7.57
CA GLN A 45 -9.36 27.22 7.22
C GLN A 45 -8.81 26.55 5.93
N GLY A 46 -9.68 26.19 4.99
CA GLY A 46 -9.28 25.57 3.73
C GLY A 46 -9.31 24.04 3.72
N MET A 47 -9.70 23.40 4.82
CA MET A 47 -9.86 21.94 4.89
C MET A 47 -11.05 21.43 4.08
N VAL A 48 -12.08 22.27 3.86
CA VAL A 48 -13.25 21.92 3.05
C VAL A 48 -13.42 22.96 1.95
N SER A 49 -13.54 22.51 0.71
CA SER A 49 -13.72 23.38 -0.46
C SER A 49 -14.86 22.87 -1.33
N SER A 50 -15.67 23.78 -1.87
CA SER A 50 -16.77 23.48 -2.79
C SER A 50 -16.91 24.57 -3.85
N GLY A 51 -17.69 24.32 -4.91
CA GLY A 51 -17.87 25.24 -6.04
C GLY A 51 -16.91 24.98 -7.19
N GLY A 52 -16.93 25.85 -8.19
CA GLY A 52 -16.30 25.58 -9.49
C GLY A 52 -17.19 24.72 -10.39
N ARG A 53 -16.87 24.70 -11.67
CA ARG A 53 -17.60 23.97 -12.73
C ARG A 53 -16.66 23.29 -13.74
N ALA A 54 -15.35 23.35 -13.49
CA ALA A 54 -14.36 22.60 -14.25
C ALA A 54 -13.70 21.47 -13.46
N GLU A 55 -13.11 20.54 -14.19
CA GLU A 55 -12.22 19.50 -13.67
C GLU A 55 -10.95 19.42 -14.54
N PHE A 56 -9.82 19.06 -13.92
CA PHE A 56 -8.50 19.15 -14.55
C PHE A 56 -7.80 17.80 -14.58
N ASP A 57 -7.22 17.45 -15.73
CA ASP A 57 -6.24 16.37 -15.79
C ASP A 57 -4.83 16.96 -15.74
N ILE A 58 -4.01 16.43 -14.85
CA ILE A 58 -2.66 16.94 -14.54
C ILE A 58 -1.67 15.79 -14.63
N VAL A 59 -0.58 16.00 -15.37
CA VAL A 59 0.56 15.07 -15.42
C VAL A 59 1.72 15.66 -14.61
N PHE A 60 2.30 14.87 -13.72
CA PHE A 60 3.37 15.28 -12.81
C PHE A 60 4.74 14.83 -13.32
N ASP A 61 5.79 15.54 -12.91
CA ASP A 61 7.19 15.17 -13.18
C ASP A 61 7.54 13.79 -12.61
N SER A 62 6.85 13.38 -11.54
CA SER A 62 6.94 12.05 -10.95
C SER A 62 6.34 10.92 -11.82
N GLY A 63 5.77 11.24 -12.99
CA GLY A 63 5.07 10.31 -13.88
C GLY A 63 3.70 9.87 -13.35
N HIS A 64 3.19 10.57 -12.34
CA HIS A 64 1.84 10.39 -11.85
C HIS A 64 0.83 11.23 -12.65
N ILE A 65 -0.42 10.77 -12.70
CA ILE A 65 -1.52 11.48 -13.35
C ILE A 65 -2.66 11.65 -12.36
N SER A 66 -3.13 12.89 -12.20
CA SER A 66 -4.43 13.18 -11.60
C SER A 66 -5.44 13.34 -12.72
N ARG A 67 -6.58 12.65 -12.63
CA ARG A 67 -7.67 12.79 -13.60
C ARG A 67 -8.88 13.40 -12.91
N ARG A 68 -9.57 14.29 -13.62
CA ARG A 68 -10.82 14.92 -13.21
C ARG A 68 -10.69 15.59 -11.82
N LEU A 69 -9.56 16.25 -11.55
CA LEU A 69 -9.37 17.00 -10.31
C LEU A 69 -10.37 18.15 -10.26
N PRO A 70 -11.26 18.23 -9.26
CA PRO A 70 -12.23 19.32 -9.16
C PRO A 70 -11.56 20.69 -9.01
N GLU A 71 -12.13 21.71 -9.65
CA GLU A 71 -11.66 23.10 -9.58
C GLU A 71 -11.56 23.64 -8.15
N CYS A 72 -12.49 23.28 -7.27
CA CYS A 72 -12.40 23.66 -5.86
C CYS A 72 -11.18 23.09 -5.13
N ILE A 73 -10.67 21.92 -5.56
CA ILE A 73 -9.48 21.29 -5.00
C ILE A 73 -8.23 21.96 -5.57
N LEU A 74 -8.18 22.20 -6.88
CA LEU A 74 -7.04 22.87 -7.52
C LEU A 74 -6.78 24.28 -6.97
N HIS A 75 -7.85 25.01 -6.60
CA HIS A 75 -7.75 26.30 -5.92
C HIS A 75 -7.68 26.20 -4.38
N GLY A 76 -7.51 25.00 -3.84
CA GLY A 76 -7.38 24.73 -2.42
C GLY A 76 -6.00 25.10 -1.88
N VAL A 77 -5.89 25.18 -0.55
CA VAL A 77 -4.66 25.62 0.15
C VAL A 77 -3.46 24.69 0.00
N GLN A 78 -3.67 23.47 -0.50
CA GLN A 78 -2.63 22.46 -0.72
C GLN A 78 -2.05 22.49 -2.14
N TRP A 79 -2.52 23.43 -2.97
CA TRP A 79 -2.15 23.57 -4.36
C TRP A 79 -1.58 24.94 -4.64
N THR A 80 -0.59 24.99 -5.52
CA THR A 80 -0.03 26.23 -6.06
C THR A 80 -0.23 26.21 -7.56
N ILE A 81 -0.84 27.27 -8.09
CA ILE A 81 -0.94 27.53 -9.53
C ILE A 81 0.10 28.61 -9.84
N PHE A 82 0.98 28.35 -10.79
CA PHE A 82 2.06 29.26 -11.13
C PHE A 82 1.66 30.18 -12.30
N ASP A 83 2.17 31.40 -12.28
CA ASP A 83 2.04 32.33 -13.40
C ASP A 83 2.76 31.77 -14.65
N PRO A 84 2.29 32.10 -15.88
CA PRO A 84 2.92 31.63 -17.11
C PRO A 84 4.42 31.90 -17.20
N ASP A 85 4.88 33.04 -16.68
CA ASP A 85 6.30 33.44 -16.66
C ASP A 85 7.17 32.55 -15.76
N ALA A 86 6.58 31.90 -14.75
CA ALA A 86 7.28 30.98 -13.86
C ALA A 86 7.44 29.58 -14.47
N GLY A 87 6.62 29.24 -15.47
CA GLY A 87 6.69 27.97 -16.17
C GLY A 87 5.38 27.62 -16.86
N PHE A 88 5.47 27.33 -18.15
CA PHE A 88 4.37 26.84 -18.98
C PHE A 88 4.89 25.71 -19.87
N ALA A 89 4.19 24.59 -19.90
CA ALA A 89 4.55 23.47 -20.75
C ALA A 89 3.86 23.59 -22.12
N ASP A 90 4.65 23.43 -23.18
CA ASP A 90 4.11 23.24 -24.52
C ASP A 90 3.59 21.80 -24.72
N ALA A 91 2.98 21.55 -25.89
CA ALA A 91 2.42 20.25 -26.22
C ALA A 91 3.48 19.13 -26.23
N ASP A 92 4.70 19.43 -26.65
CA ASP A 92 5.80 18.44 -26.72
C ASP A 92 6.28 18.05 -25.33
N HIS A 93 6.39 19.01 -24.41
CA HIS A 93 6.73 18.74 -23.03
C HIS A 93 5.64 17.92 -22.33
N ILE A 94 4.36 18.30 -22.48
CA ILE A 94 3.24 17.52 -21.96
C ILE A 94 3.26 16.10 -22.52
N LYS A 95 3.50 15.94 -23.83
CA LYS A 95 3.57 14.62 -24.46
C LYS A 95 4.67 13.76 -23.84
N LYS A 96 5.87 14.31 -23.62
CA LYS A 96 6.98 13.58 -22.97
C LYS A 96 6.61 13.11 -21.56
N LEU A 97 5.93 13.96 -20.78
CA LEU A 97 5.48 13.60 -19.43
C LEU A 97 4.41 12.49 -19.46
N LEU A 98 3.48 12.54 -20.41
CA LEU A 98 2.48 11.49 -20.60
C LEU A 98 3.12 10.16 -21.04
N ASP A 99 4.07 10.21 -21.97
CA ASP A 99 4.83 9.03 -22.39
C ASP A 99 5.60 8.41 -21.21
N HIS A 100 6.22 9.24 -20.36
CA HIS A 100 6.89 8.80 -19.13
C HIS A 100 5.92 8.17 -18.13
N ALA A 101 4.78 8.81 -17.86
CA ALA A 101 3.76 8.28 -16.97
C ALA A 101 3.22 6.91 -17.41
N GLU A 102 3.07 6.72 -18.73
CA GLU A 102 2.66 5.45 -19.30
C GLU A 102 3.73 4.36 -19.13
N GLN A 103 5.02 4.69 -19.29
CA GLN A 103 6.09 3.73 -19.00
C GLN A 103 6.08 3.26 -17.55
N ILE A 104 5.94 4.19 -16.58
CA ILE A 104 5.83 3.83 -15.16
C ILE A 104 4.63 2.90 -14.92
N ARG A 105 3.47 3.21 -15.53
CA ARG A 105 2.27 2.37 -15.40
C ARG A 105 2.53 0.96 -15.93
N LEU A 106 3.08 0.85 -17.14
CA LEU A 106 3.38 -0.43 -17.77
C LEU A 106 4.41 -1.25 -16.98
N GLU A 107 5.45 -0.61 -16.45
CA GLU A 107 6.44 -1.26 -15.59
C GLU A 107 5.82 -1.74 -14.28
N SER A 108 5.02 -0.91 -13.62
CA SER A 108 4.31 -1.27 -12.39
C SER A 108 3.35 -2.45 -12.62
N GLU A 109 2.61 -2.45 -13.72
CA GLU A 109 1.72 -3.56 -14.10
C GLU A 109 2.49 -4.85 -14.37
N LYS A 110 3.59 -4.78 -15.13
CA LYS A 110 4.47 -5.94 -15.36
C LYS A 110 5.03 -6.50 -14.05
N GLN A 111 5.51 -5.62 -13.16
CA GLN A 111 6.01 -6.03 -11.85
C GLN A 111 4.91 -6.64 -10.97
N ALA A 112 3.70 -6.07 -10.98
CA ALA A 112 2.57 -6.61 -10.23
C ALA A 112 2.12 -7.97 -10.78
N GLN A 113 2.06 -8.13 -12.10
CA GLN A 113 1.75 -9.40 -12.76
C GLN A 113 2.81 -10.46 -12.45
N GLU A 114 4.09 -10.11 -12.52
CA GLU A 114 5.17 -11.05 -12.22
C GLU A 114 5.17 -11.46 -10.75
N LYS A 115 4.98 -10.50 -9.82
CA LYS A 115 4.83 -10.80 -8.39
C LYS A 115 3.63 -11.73 -8.13
N ALA A 116 2.49 -11.47 -8.76
CA ALA A 116 1.30 -12.32 -8.64
C ALA A 116 1.54 -13.72 -9.22
N ARG A 117 2.26 -13.82 -10.35
CA ARG A 117 2.62 -15.10 -10.97
C ARG A 117 3.55 -15.92 -10.07
N ILE A 118 4.60 -15.31 -9.54
CA ILE A 118 5.54 -15.95 -8.60
C ILE A 118 4.79 -16.40 -7.35
N PHE A 119 3.98 -15.51 -6.76
CA PHE A 119 3.17 -15.82 -5.59
C PHE A 119 2.27 -17.04 -5.82
N ALA A 120 1.55 -17.09 -6.95
CA ALA A 120 0.69 -18.21 -7.31
C ALA A 120 1.50 -19.51 -7.52
N GLN A 121 2.67 -19.43 -8.16
CA GLN A 121 3.55 -20.59 -8.34
C GLN A 121 4.05 -21.14 -7.00
N GLU A 122 4.43 -20.28 -6.07
CA GLU A 122 4.88 -20.68 -4.73
C GLU A 122 3.74 -21.31 -3.92
N VAL A 123 2.53 -20.77 -4.00
CA VAL A 123 1.33 -21.37 -3.37
C VAL A 123 1.11 -22.80 -3.88
N GLU A 124 1.15 -23.02 -5.20
CA GLU A 124 0.94 -24.35 -5.77
C GLU A 124 2.11 -25.31 -5.45
N ALA A 125 3.35 -24.82 -5.42
CA ALA A 125 4.51 -25.60 -5.01
C ALA A 125 4.38 -26.06 -3.54
N LEU A 126 3.91 -25.19 -2.63
CA LEU A 126 3.69 -25.54 -1.23
C LEU A 126 2.56 -26.57 -1.05
N LYS A 127 1.46 -26.44 -1.80
CA LYS A 127 0.35 -27.41 -1.76
C LYS A 127 0.74 -28.81 -2.22
N THR A 128 1.71 -28.90 -3.14
CA THR A 128 2.14 -30.16 -3.75
C THR A 128 3.47 -30.69 -3.19
N SER A 129 4.10 -29.96 -2.27
CA SER A 129 5.38 -30.35 -1.67
C SER A 129 5.26 -31.60 -0.80
N SER A 130 6.07 -32.61 -1.10
CA SER A 130 6.20 -33.81 -0.26
C SER A 130 6.79 -33.52 1.13
N GLU A 131 7.51 -32.40 1.28
CA GLU A 131 8.09 -32.00 2.57
C GLU A 131 7.01 -31.63 3.60
N TYR A 132 5.90 -31.05 3.13
CA TYR A 132 4.83 -30.49 3.96
C TYR A 132 3.52 -31.28 3.89
N VAL A 133 3.57 -32.53 3.40
CA VAL A 133 2.39 -33.41 3.24
C VAL A 133 1.60 -33.63 4.54
N ASP A 134 2.28 -33.56 5.69
CA ASP A 134 1.66 -33.74 7.01
C ASP A 134 0.90 -32.50 7.51
N LEU A 135 1.12 -31.33 6.90
CA LEU A 135 0.49 -30.07 7.29
C LEU A 135 -0.94 -30.00 6.73
N GLU A 136 -1.85 -29.47 7.53
CA GLU A 136 -3.23 -29.20 7.11
C GLU A 136 -3.27 -27.96 6.21
N GLN A 137 -3.94 -28.07 5.06
CA GLN A 137 -4.11 -26.96 4.14
C GLN A 137 -5.42 -26.21 4.41
N GLY A 138 -5.40 -24.89 4.29
CA GLY A 138 -6.57 -24.03 4.45
C GLY A 138 -6.18 -22.56 4.61
N THR A 139 -7.15 -21.68 4.35
CA THR A 139 -6.98 -20.22 4.38
C THR A 139 -7.51 -19.60 5.68
N GLU A 140 -7.65 -20.40 6.74
CA GLU A 140 -8.22 -19.93 8.02
C GLU A 140 -7.28 -18.92 8.69
N SER A 141 -7.78 -17.70 8.87
CA SER A 141 -7.15 -16.67 9.69
C SER A 141 -7.68 -16.74 11.13
N GLY A 142 -6.80 -16.51 12.11
CA GLY A 142 -7.15 -16.55 13.54
C GLY A 142 -6.43 -17.62 14.36
N GLY A 143 -5.37 -18.21 13.80
CA GLY A 143 -4.37 -18.98 14.53
C GLY A 143 -4.72 -20.44 14.83
N VAL A 144 -5.92 -20.92 14.53
CA VAL A 144 -6.31 -22.32 14.82
C VAL A 144 -5.55 -23.28 13.91
N LEU A 145 -5.62 -23.06 12.59
CA LEU A 145 -4.90 -23.84 11.61
C LEU A 145 -3.38 -23.70 11.79
N ALA A 146 -2.90 -22.46 11.93
CA ALA A 146 -1.49 -22.18 12.21
C ALA A 146 -0.98 -22.92 13.46
N ALA A 147 -1.74 -22.95 14.57
CA ALA A 147 -1.34 -23.68 15.78
C ALA A 147 -1.20 -25.19 15.55
N LYS A 148 -2.08 -25.80 14.76
CA LYS A 148 -1.98 -27.23 14.42
C LYS A 148 -0.72 -27.49 13.59
N ASN A 149 -0.48 -26.67 12.57
CA ASN A 149 0.64 -26.84 11.67
C ASN A 149 1.98 -26.55 12.36
N ILE A 150 2.05 -25.51 13.20
CA ILE A 150 3.22 -25.22 14.03
C ILE A 150 3.60 -26.43 14.89
N ARG A 151 2.62 -27.07 15.57
CA ARG A 151 2.90 -28.26 16.40
C ARG A 151 3.53 -29.38 15.59
N LYS A 152 3.02 -29.67 14.38
CA LYS A 152 3.55 -30.72 13.50
C LYS A 152 4.97 -30.36 13.02
N LEU A 153 5.16 -29.12 12.57
CA LEU A 153 6.42 -28.63 12.03
C LEU A 153 7.55 -28.67 13.08
N ILE A 154 7.36 -28.03 14.23
CA ILE A 154 8.41 -27.99 15.26
C ILE A 154 8.68 -29.37 15.87
N LYS A 155 7.67 -30.26 15.92
CA LYS A 155 7.87 -31.65 16.40
C LYS A 155 8.69 -32.48 15.42
N LYS A 156 8.57 -32.23 14.12
CA LYS A 156 9.38 -32.86 13.06
C LYS A 156 10.85 -32.44 13.16
N HIS A 157 11.12 -31.15 13.39
CA HIS A 157 12.49 -30.62 13.52
C HIS A 157 13.13 -30.89 14.88
N PHE A 158 12.36 -30.87 15.97
CA PHE A 158 12.85 -31.05 17.34
C PHE A 158 12.10 -32.21 18.03
N PRO A 159 12.35 -33.46 17.62
CA PRO A 159 11.58 -34.62 18.09
C PRO A 159 11.74 -34.90 19.58
N ALA A 160 12.86 -34.54 20.19
CA ALA A 160 13.13 -34.76 21.61
C ALA A 160 12.45 -33.73 22.53
N THR A 161 12.07 -32.56 22.02
CA THR A 161 11.50 -31.47 22.82
C THR A 161 9.97 -31.56 22.89
N ARG A 162 9.42 -31.21 24.05
CA ARG A 162 7.97 -31.12 24.26
C ARG A 162 7.53 -29.67 24.15
N PHE A 163 6.78 -29.35 23.10
CA PHE A 163 6.21 -28.02 22.90
C PHE A 163 4.74 -27.95 23.36
N SER A 164 4.37 -26.82 23.96
CA SER A 164 2.99 -26.41 24.20
C SER A 164 2.66 -25.20 23.32
N VAL A 165 1.83 -25.41 22.30
CA VAL A 165 1.32 -24.36 21.42
C VAL A 165 -0.14 -24.09 21.76
N ARG A 166 -0.47 -22.89 22.23
CA ARG A 166 -1.82 -22.51 22.66
C ARG A 166 -2.24 -21.20 22.03
N LYS A 167 -3.52 -21.08 21.69
CA LYS A 167 -4.13 -19.80 21.33
C LYS A 167 -4.30 -18.95 22.59
N ALA A 168 -3.92 -17.68 22.49
CA ALA A 168 -4.11 -16.67 23.51
C ALA A 168 -5.17 -15.65 23.06
N HIS A 169 -5.31 -14.56 23.81
CA HIS A 169 -6.28 -13.52 23.50
C HIS A 169 -5.97 -12.84 22.16
N TRP A 170 -7.01 -12.32 21.50
CA TRP A 170 -6.91 -11.53 20.27
C TRP A 170 -6.29 -12.24 19.06
N GLY A 171 -6.39 -13.58 19.01
CA GLY A 171 -5.90 -14.34 17.87
C GLY A 171 -4.37 -14.48 17.81
N SER A 172 -3.69 -14.35 18.95
CA SER A 172 -2.26 -14.63 19.10
C SER A 172 -1.99 -16.09 19.50
N LEU A 173 -0.78 -16.57 19.27
CA LEU A 173 -0.31 -17.88 19.72
C LEU A 173 0.82 -17.74 20.74
N ILE A 174 0.84 -18.65 21.70
CA ILE A 174 1.92 -18.81 22.67
C ILE A 174 2.54 -20.19 22.46
N VAL A 175 3.85 -20.22 22.24
CA VAL A 175 4.66 -21.44 22.15
C VAL A 175 5.58 -21.49 23.35
N LYS A 176 5.47 -22.56 24.15
CA LYS A 176 6.33 -22.79 25.32
C LYS A 176 7.03 -24.13 25.22
N TRP A 177 8.28 -24.19 25.66
CA TRP A 177 9.02 -25.43 25.86
C TRP A 177 10.05 -25.26 26.97
N GLU A 178 10.54 -26.38 27.49
CA GLU A 178 11.58 -26.44 28.50
C GLU A 178 12.68 -27.37 27.99
N ASN A 179 13.95 -27.07 28.31
CA ASN A 179 15.11 -27.91 28.00
C ASN A 179 15.13 -28.36 26.52
N GLY A 180 15.42 -27.44 25.61
CA GLY A 180 15.36 -27.69 24.17
C GLY A 180 16.15 -26.66 23.35
N PRO A 181 15.78 -26.46 22.07
CA PRO A 181 16.48 -25.54 21.18
C PRO A 181 16.38 -24.09 21.66
N GLU A 182 17.27 -23.24 21.13
CA GLU A 182 17.26 -21.81 21.38
C GLU A 182 15.96 -21.18 20.82
N THR A 183 15.54 -20.06 21.40
CA THR A 183 14.35 -19.33 20.93
C THR A 183 14.46 -18.95 19.45
N SER A 184 15.65 -18.55 18.99
CA SER A 184 15.94 -18.20 17.60
C SER A 184 15.72 -19.36 16.63
N GLU A 185 16.11 -20.58 17.01
CA GLU A 185 15.92 -21.79 16.19
C GLU A 185 14.42 -22.15 16.05
N VAL A 186 13.62 -21.91 17.10
CA VAL A 186 12.16 -22.12 17.04
C VAL A 186 11.47 -21.00 16.25
N GLU A 187 11.99 -19.78 16.32
CA GLU A 187 11.49 -18.61 15.59
C GLU A 187 11.60 -18.78 14.07
N GLU A 188 12.67 -19.39 13.57
CA GLU A 188 12.88 -19.66 12.14
C GLU A 188 11.71 -20.45 11.50
N TRP A 189 11.12 -21.38 12.27
CA TRP A 189 10.00 -22.20 11.80
C TRP A 189 8.64 -21.59 12.10
N THR A 190 8.50 -20.87 13.21
CA THR A 190 7.21 -20.34 13.66
C THR A 190 6.85 -19.00 13.03
N SER A 191 7.84 -18.13 12.77
CA SER A 191 7.64 -16.80 12.18
C SER A 191 6.97 -16.83 10.80
N ARG A 192 7.11 -17.93 10.05
CA ARG A 192 6.47 -18.16 8.74
C ARG A 192 4.94 -18.04 8.76
N PHE A 193 4.32 -18.24 9.93
CA PHE A 193 2.87 -18.15 10.10
C PHE A 193 2.38 -16.74 10.46
N ILE A 194 3.29 -15.77 10.67
CA ILE A 194 2.93 -14.40 11.08
C ILE A 194 2.41 -13.61 9.87
N ASP A 195 1.19 -13.07 9.98
CA ASP A 195 0.55 -12.26 8.92
C ASP A 195 0.55 -10.76 9.19
N LYS A 196 1.41 -10.28 10.10
CA LYS A 196 1.55 -8.86 10.41
C LYS A 196 2.99 -8.41 10.29
N GLU A 197 3.17 -7.27 9.64
CA GLU A 197 4.42 -6.54 9.67
C GLU A 197 4.18 -5.10 10.13
N PHE A 198 5.21 -4.49 10.71
CA PHE A 198 5.17 -3.09 11.13
C PHE A 198 5.66 -2.20 9.99
N ASP A 199 4.79 -1.31 9.53
CA ASP A 199 5.14 -0.34 8.50
C ASP A 199 5.64 0.95 9.16
N LEU A 200 6.96 1.17 9.08
CA LEU A 200 7.63 2.35 9.63
C LEU A 200 7.12 3.66 9.00
N GLN A 201 6.59 3.63 7.77
CA GLN A 201 6.14 4.82 7.08
C GLN A 201 4.77 5.27 7.57
N SER A 202 3.85 4.33 7.83
CA SER A 202 2.50 4.62 8.32
C SER A 202 2.36 4.51 9.84
N ASP A 203 3.45 4.16 10.55
CA ASP A 203 3.49 3.95 11.99
C ASP A 203 2.36 3.00 12.46
N CYS A 204 2.09 1.96 11.67
CA CYS A 204 1.00 1.04 11.94
C CYS A 204 1.30 -0.38 11.46
N HIS A 205 0.64 -1.37 12.07
CA HIS A 205 0.71 -2.74 11.61
C HIS A 205 -0.20 -2.94 10.40
N ARG A 206 0.33 -3.58 9.37
CA ARG A 206 -0.44 -4.01 8.19
C ARG A 206 -0.49 -5.53 8.11
N TYR A 207 -1.59 -6.03 7.55
CA TYR A 207 -1.72 -7.45 7.25
C TYR A 207 -0.94 -7.78 5.98
N VAL A 208 -0.18 -8.87 6.03
CA VAL A 208 0.64 -9.38 4.93
C VAL A 208 0.22 -10.80 4.66
N SER A 209 -0.10 -11.08 3.41
CA SER A 209 -0.25 -12.46 2.95
C SER A 209 1.05 -12.92 2.31
N THR A 210 1.50 -14.10 2.72
CA THR A 210 2.59 -14.85 2.11
C THR A 210 2.05 -16.14 1.48
N PRO A 211 2.74 -16.72 0.50
CA PRO A 211 2.35 -18.02 -0.05
C PRO A 211 2.21 -19.10 1.03
N TRP A 212 3.03 -19.05 2.07
CA TRP A 212 2.94 -19.95 3.22
C TRP A 212 1.63 -19.79 3.99
N THR A 213 1.27 -18.56 4.35
CA THR A 213 0.06 -18.28 5.12
C THR A 213 -1.23 -18.54 4.35
N GLU A 214 -1.21 -18.43 3.01
CA GLU A 214 -2.33 -18.82 2.14
C GLU A 214 -2.59 -20.32 2.13
N VAL A 215 -1.55 -21.14 2.36
CA VAL A 215 -1.66 -22.59 2.32
C VAL A 215 -1.86 -23.19 3.71
N PHE A 216 -1.12 -22.74 4.71
CA PHE A 216 -1.03 -23.39 6.02
C PHE A 216 -1.65 -22.58 7.16
N GLY A 217 -2.38 -21.50 6.84
CA GLY A 217 -3.03 -20.61 7.79
C GLY A 217 -2.11 -19.57 8.41
N SER A 218 -2.71 -18.61 9.12
CA SER A 218 -2.00 -17.45 9.65
C SER A 218 -2.36 -17.09 11.10
N VAL A 219 -1.48 -16.30 11.72
CA VAL A 219 -1.65 -15.69 13.04
C VAL A 219 -1.01 -14.30 13.06
N GLY A 220 -1.63 -13.35 13.77
CA GLY A 220 -1.06 -12.01 13.87
C GLY A 220 0.16 -11.87 14.78
N TYR A 221 0.33 -12.76 15.76
CA TYR A 221 1.45 -12.68 16.70
C TYR A 221 1.74 -14.04 17.32
N ILE A 222 3.02 -14.34 17.53
CA ILE A 222 3.51 -15.53 18.23
C ILE A 222 4.45 -15.08 19.35
N SER A 223 4.18 -15.51 20.57
CA SER A 223 5.08 -15.34 21.71
C SER A 223 5.80 -16.64 22.01
N LEU A 224 7.13 -16.62 21.98
CA LEU A 224 7.98 -17.75 22.27
C LEU A 224 8.49 -17.65 23.72
N TYR A 225 8.41 -18.76 24.45
CA TYR A 225 8.96 -18.90 25.80
C TYR A 225 9.80 -20.18 25.84
N GLY A 226 11.08 -20.02 25.53
CA GLY A 226 12.12 -21.04 25.61
C GLY A 226 13.00 -20.93 26.86
N PRO A 227 14.03 -21.78 26.97
CA PRO A 227 15.00 -21.78 28.07
C PRO A 227 15.81 -20.48 28.17
#